data_AF-A0A7T3EV67-F1
#
_entry.id   AF-A0A7T3EV67-F1
#
_cell.length_a   1.000
_cell.length_b   1.000
_cell.length_c   1.000
_cell.angle_alpha   90.00
_cell.angle_beta   90.00
_cell.angle_gamma   90.00
#
_symmetry.space_group_name_H-M   'P 1'
#
loop_
_entity.id
_entity.type
_entity.pdbx_description
1 polymer ?
#
loop_
_entity_poly.entity_id
_entity_poly.type
_entity_poly.pdbx_seq_one_letter_code
_entity_poly.pdbx_strand_id
1 'polypeptide(L)' 'MSRKKEVLAYIRKNPGCTATAVANEVFGKWRWSGWIFARNDIGALCDEGLVGERFYRGVSVFYPVEVKEAV' A
#
# COMPACT_ATOMS: atom_id res chain seq x y z
N MET A 1 6.87 -5.17 -14.24
CA MET A 1 6.91 -5.12 -12.76
C MET A 1 5.76 -5.96 -12.22
N SER A 2 5.86 -6.53 -11.01
CA SER A 2 4.69 -7.14 -10.37
C SER A 2 3.83 -6.05 -9.74
N ARG A 3 2.50 -6.24 -9.69
CA ARG A 3 1.57 -5.27 -9.10
C ARG A 3 1.89 -4.93 -7.64
N LYS A 4 2.29 -5.93 -6.84
CA LYS A 4 2.81 -5.71 -5.48
C LYS A 4 4.01 -4.73 -5.43
N LYS A 5 4.93 -4.77 -6.40
CA LYS A 5 6.06 -3.83 -6.46
C LYS A 5 5.60 -2.41 -6.80
N GLU A 6 4.60 -2.26 -7.67
CA GLU A 6 3.98 -0.97 -8.01
C GLU A 6 3.24 -0.38 -6.80
N VAL A 7 2.50 -1.22 -6.06
CA VAL A 7 1.86 -0.83 -4.78
C VAL A 7 2.89 -0.34 -3.77
N LEU A 8 3.98 -1.09 -3.57
CA LEU A 8 5.06 -0.67 -2.66
C LEU A 8 5.71 0.64 -3.11
N ALA A 9 6.00 0.79 -4.40
CA ALA A 9 6.57 2.03 -4.95
C ALA A 9 5.64 3.22 -4.74
N TYR A 10 4.33 3.03 -4.92
CA TYR A 10 3.33 4.06 -4.68
C TYR A 10 3.29 4.48 -3.20
N ILE A 11 3.26 3.53 -2.26
CA ILE A 11 3.22 3.82 -0.82
C ILE A 11 4.50 4.55 -0.38
N ARG A 12 5.66 4.16 -0.91
CA ARG A 12 6.94 4.84 -0.63
C ARG A 12 6.93 6.30 -1.11
N LYS A 13 6.34 6.55 -2.28
CA LYS A 13 6.20 7.91 -2.84
C LYS A 13 5.12 8.74 -2.11
N ASN A 14 4.11 8.08 -1.53
CA ASN A 14 2.97 8.73 -0.88
C ASN A 14 2.70 8.13 0.53
N PRO A 15 3.56 8.39 1.53
CA PRO A 15 3.34 7.91 2.89
C PRO A 15 2.03 8.46 3.47
N GLY A 16 1.26 7.61 4.14
CA GLY A 16 -0.06 7.95 4.68
C GLY A 16 -1.21 7.83 3.67
N CYS A 17 -0.97 7.24 2.50
CA CYS A 17 -2.02 6.97 1.54
C CYS A 17 -3.02 5.90 2.03
N THR A 18 -4.21 5.91 1.45
CA THR A 18 -5.27 4.92 1.74
C THR A 18 -5.26 3.79 0.70
N ALA A 19 -5.92 2.68 1.01
CA ALA A 19 -6.15 1.61 0.03
C ALA A 19 -6.92 2.11 -1.21
N THR A 20 -7.73 3.18 -1.06
CA THR A 20 -8.46 3.79 -2.19
C THR A 20 -7.49 4.44 -3.16
N ALA A 21 -6.53 5.18 -2.61
CA ALA A 21 -5.55 5.91 -3.40
C ALA A 21 -4.66 4.92 -4.17
N VAL A 22 -4.22 3.85 -3.50
CA VAL A 22 -3.49 2.74 -4.14
C VAL A 22 -4.32 2.08 -5.23
N ALA A 23 -5.58 1.73 -4.96
CA ALA A 23 -6.46 1.09 -5.92
C ALA A 23 -6.66 1.94 -7.19
N ASN A 24 -6.93 3.23 -7.00
CA ASN A 24 -7.18 4.17 -8.09
C ASN A 24 -5.94 4.36 -8.97
N GLU A 25 -4.76 4.49 -8.37
CA GLU A 25 -3.53 4.75 -9.11
C GLU A 25 -2.99 3.48 -9.79
N VAL A 26 -2.87 2.38 -9.03
CA VAL A 26 -2.21 1.17 -9.52
C VAL A 26 -3.14 0.34 -10.39
N PHE A 27 -4.42 0.20 -10.00
CA PHE A 27 -5.36 -0.71 -10.65
C PHE A 27 -6.40 0.00 -11.53
N GLY A 28 -6.51 1.32 -11.42
CA GLY A 28 -7.41 2.16 -12.19
C GLY A 28 -8.72 2.47 -11.45
N LYS A 29 -9.10 3.76 -11.44
CA LYS A 29 -10.26 4.33 -10.73
C LYS A 29 -11.62 3.66 -10.98
N TRP A 30 -11.81 3.02 -12.13
CA TRP A 30 -13.09 2.43 -12.55
C TRP A 30 -13.13 0.90 -12.42
N ARG A 31 -12.06 0.29 -11.90
CA ARG A 31 -12.01 -1.16 -11.73
C ARG A 31 -12.53 -1.53 -10.35
N TRP A 32 -13.76 -2.02 -10.29
CA TRP A 32 -14.42 -2.48 -9.06
C TRP A 32 -13.56 -3.44 -8.22
N SER A 33 -12.85 -4.36 -8.87
CA SER A 33 -11.94 -5.31 -8.22
C SER A 33 -10.59 -4.71 -7.82
N GLY A 34 -10.26 -3.49 -8.26
CA GLY A 34 -8.99 -2.82 -7.94
C GLY A 34 -8.80 -2.61 -6.45
N TRP A 35 -9.87 -2.35 -5.71
CA TRP A 35 -9.82 -2.24 -4.25
C TRP A 35 -9.43 -3.54 -3.56
N ILE A 36 -9.96 -4.68 -4.03
CA ILE A 36 -9.66 -6.00 -3.47
C ILE A 36 -8.19 -6.35 -3.73
N PHE A 37 -7.70 -6.13 -4.95
CA PHE A 37 -6.30 -6.38 -5.29
C PHE A 37 -5.35 -5.48 -4.52
N ALA A 38 -5.67 -4.19 -4.39
CA ALA A 38 -4.88 -3.27 -3.58
C ALA A 38 -4.82 -3.73 -2.12
N ARG A 39 -5.94 -4.14 -1.52
CA ARG A 39 -5.93 -4.65 -0.13
C ARG A 39 -5.11 -5.92 0.02
N ASN A 40 -5.22 -6.87 -0.91
CA ASN A 40 -4.44 -8.10 -0.85
C ASN A 40 -2.93 -7.82 -0.96
N ASP A 41 -2.52 -6.98 -1.91
CA ASP A 41 -1.11 -6.62 -2.10
C ASP A 41 -0.57 -5.81 -0.92
N ILE A 42 -1.36 -4.89 -0.35
CA ILE A 42 -0.98 -4.15 0.86
C ILE A 42 -0.84 -5.09 2.05
N GLY A 43 -1.78 -6.02 2.25
CA GLY A 43 -1.72 -7.01 3.33
C GLY A 43 -0.44 -7.84 3.26
N ALA A 44 -0.10 -8.36 2.07
CA ALA A 44 1.14 -9.09 1.87
C ALA A 44 2.39 -8.24 2.17
N LEU A 45 2.38 -6.94 1.82
CA LEU A 45 3.48 -6.03 2.15
C LEU A 45 3.58 -5.71 3.66
N CYS A 46 2.45 -5.74 4.36
CA CYS A 46 2.41 -5.63 5.82
C CYS A 46 2.96 -6.91 6.48
N ASP A 47 2.57 -8.08 6.01
CA ASP A 47 3.08 -9.37 6.49
C ASP A 47 4.59 -9.50 6.24
N GLU A 48 5.09 -8.95 5.14
CA GLU A 48 6.51 -8.87 4.80
C GLU A 48 7.28 -7.80 5.60
N GLY A 49 6.60 -7.00 6.42
CA GLY A 49 7.22 -5.93 7.21
C GLY A 49 7.75 -4.75 6.39
N LEU A 50 7.31 -4.61 5.14
CA LEU A 50 7.72 -3.53 4.23
C LEU A 50 6.82 -2.29 4.33
N VAL A 51 5.57 -2.48 4.78
CA VAL A 51 4.56 -1.44 4.94
C VAL A 51 3.91 -1.55 6.32
N GLY A 52 3.76 -0.44 7.02
CA GLY A 52 3.01 -0.35 8.26
C GLY A 52 1.62 0.23 8.02
N GLU A 53 0.60 -0.39 8.61
CA GLU A 53 -0.75 0.16 8.68
C GLU A 53 -0.91 0.99 9.97
N ARG A 54 -1.55 2.14 9.85
CA ARG A 54 -2.01 2.95 11.00
C ARG A 54 -3.47 3.30 10.81
N PHE A 55 -4.21 3.36 11.91
CA PHE A 55 -5.61 3.77 11.87
C PHE A 55 -5.73 5.25 12.24
N TYR A 56 -6.26 6.05 11.32
CA TYR A 56 -6.45 7.49 11.52
C TYR A 56 -7.87 7.90 11.14
N ARG A 57 -8.61 8.46 12.11
CA ARG A 57 -9.99 8.97 11.92
C ARG A 57 -10.94 7.97 11.23
N GLY A 58 -10.87 6.69 11.58
CA GLY A 58 -11.75 5.67 11.01
C GLY A 58 -11.23 5.03 9.71
N VAL A 59 -10.05 5.41 9.23
CA VAL A 59 -9.49 4.94 7.95
C VAL A 59 -8.09 4.40 8.14
N SER A 60 -7.80 3.27 7.50
CA SER A 60 -6.45 2.72 7.39
C SER A 60 -5.59 3.55 6.44
N VAL A 61 -4.44 3.99 6.94
CA VAL A 61 -3.40 4.69 6.18
C VAL A 61 -2.09 3.92 6.25
N PHE A 62 -1.34 3.92 5.15
CA PHE A 62 -0.19 3.05 4.95
C PHE A 62 1.10 3.84 4.80
N TYR A 63 2.15 3.40 5.49
CA TYR A 63 3.46 4.03 5.48
C TYR A 63 4.52 2.99 5.13
N PRO A 64 5.59 3.36 4.40
CA PRO A 64 6.74 2.48 4.26
C PRO A 64 7.37 2.24 5.63
N VAL A 65 7.77 1.00 5.90
CA VAL A 65 8.63 0.70 7.06
C VAL A 65 10.05 1.09 6.68
N GLU A 66 10.72 1.89 7.51
CA GLU A 66 12.14 2.13 7.38
C GLU A 66 12.87 0.82 7.63
N VAL A 67 13.40 0.22 6.57
CA VAL A 67 14.38 -0.86 6.72
C VAL A 67 15.64 -0.18 7.22
N LYS A 68 15.90 -0.24 8.53
CA LYS A 68 17.24 0.05 9.04
C LYS A 68 18.17 -0.96 8.38
N GLU A 69 18.93 -0.54 7.39
CA GLU A 69 20.09 -1.30 6.96
C GLU A 69 20.96 -1.49 8.19
N ALA A 70 21.15 -2.75 8.61
CA ALA A 70 22.08 -3.07 9.68
C ALA A 70 23.47 -2.65 9.18
N VAL A 71 24.03 -1.64 9.85
CA VAL A 71 25.41 -1.16 9.65
C VAL A 71 26.40 -2.24 10.03
#